data_AF-A0A259SFM7-F1
#
_entry.id   AF-A0A259SFM7-F1
#
_cell.length_a   1.000
_cell.length_b   1.000
_cell.length_c   1.000
_cell.angle_alpha   90.00
_cell.angle_beta   90.00
_cell.angle_gamma   90.00
#
_symmetry.space_group_name_H-M   'P 1'
#
loop_
_entity.id
_entity.type
_entity.pdbx_description
1 polymer ?
#
loop_
_entity_poly.entity_id
_entity_poly.type
_entity_poly.pdbx_seq_one_letter_code
_entity_poly.pdbx_strand_id
1 'polypeptide(L)'
;AEEFSVQRADEVARAFTAYFHLVNLAEEHQRVRVLRERGDDPTSTDTVAGAFAQLSAEVGEDEARRRLAALRFHPVFTAHPTEARRRAVSSSIRRLAELLSAHDAAAEGGPEAHRARRRMLEEVDTLWRTAPLRAQKPAPTDEVRTVMSVFDETLFTTVPHVYRRIDDVLRGEESGSSAPIVPAFVRVGTWVGGDRDGNPFVTAAVTREAAAIAADHVLRGLERALERIGRTLTLDAEGTPPSAEATALWDELQAAHPDVAHEVATRSPSEPHRRILLLLAHRVGVTRRGDEGGYTDPEQLLGDLRTVQSSLETAGAHRHAFGGVQHLIWQVQTYGFHLAELEVRQHSQVHARALAELDAAEGGSGSLSAETEEVL
;
A
#
# COMPACT_ATOMS: atom_id res chain seq x y z
N ALA A 1 5.24 38.15 24.58
CA ALA A 1 5.25 37.90 23.12
C ALA A 1 5.79 39.11 22.35
N GLU A 2 5.58 40.34 22.83
CA GLU A 2 6.08 41.57 22.17
C GLU A 2 7.59 41.84 22.33
N GLU A 3 8.32 41.06 23.16
CA GLU A 3 9.76 41.25 23.41
C GLU A 3 10.70 40.40 22.53
N PHE A 4 10.19 39.48 21.71
CA PHE A 4 11.05 38.65 20.87
C PHE A 4 11.40 39.36 19.56
N SER A 5 12.67 39.30 19.19
CA SER A 5 13.05 39.53 17.78
C SER A 5 12.39 38.47 16.90
N VAL A 6 12.16 38.78 15.62
CA VAL A 6 11.60 37.82 14.65
C VAL A 6 12.41 36.52 14.61
N GLN A 7 13.75 36.64 14.64
CA GLN A 7 14.65 35.48 14.71
C GLN A 7 14.42 34.64 15.97
N ARG A 8 14.27 35.28 17.14
CA ARG A 8 14.04 34.55 18.39
C ARG A 8 12.66 33.90 18.41
N ALA A 9 11.64 34.56 17.87
CA ALA A 9 10.31 33.99 17.74
C ALA A 9 10.32 32.73 16.85
N ASP A 10 11.05 32.76 15.73
CA ASP A 10 11.23 31.59 14.84
C ASP A 10 11.96 30.43 15.53
N GLU A 11 13.08 30.70 16.22
CA GLU A 11 13.82 29.69 16.99
C GLU A 11 12.94 29.00 18.05
N VAL A 12 12.14 29.79 18.78
CA VAL A 12 11.25 29.28 19.81
C VAL A 12 10.11 28.46 19.19
N ALA A 13 9.48 28.95 18.12
CA ALA A 13 8.44 28.22 17.40
C ALA A 13 8.97 26.88 16.87
N ARG A 14 10.19 26.87 16.33
CA ARG A 14 10.86 25.66 15.85
C ARG A 14 11.15 24.68 16.98
N ALA A 15 11.58 25.16 18.14
CA ALA A 15 11.82 24.33 19.30
C ALA A 15 10.56 23.65 19.83
N PHE A 16 9.48 24.39 19.97
CA PHE A 16 8.20 23.79 20.35
C PHE A 16 7.70 22.81 19.28
N THR A 17 7.85 23.13 17.99
CA THR A 17 7.47 22.21 16.91
C THR A 17 8.22 20.87 16.99
N ALA A 18 9.56 20.91 17.12
CA ALA A 18 10.37 19.71 17.28
C ALA A 18 10.01 18.95 18.57
N TYR A 19 9.84 19.67 19.69
CA TYR A 19 9.42 19.08 20.96
C TYR A 19 8.07 18.35 20.84
N PHE A 20 7.05 18.97 20.25
CA PHE A 20 5.75 18.34 20.06
C PHE A 20 5.81 17.12 19.13
N HIS A 21 6.65 17.14 18.09
CA HIS A 21 6.88 15.92 17.30
C HIS A 21 7.45 14.77 18.12
N LEU A 22 8.41 15.06 19.01
CA LEU A 22 9.03 14.04 19.87
C LEU A 22 8.07 13.54 20.96
N VAL A 23 7.28 14.43 21.56
CA VAL A 23 6.27 14.04 22.56
C VAL A 23 5.20 13.16 21.94
N ASN A 24 4.65 13.56 20.79
CA ASN A 24 3.65 12.75 20.09
C ASN A 24 4.21 11.38 19.70
N LEU A 25 5.46 11.34 19.20
CA LEU A 25 6.13 10.08 18.90
C LEU A 25 6.25 9.17 20.13
N ALA A 26 6.67 9.73 21.27
CA ALA A 26 6.79 8.97 22.51
C ALA A 26 5.44 8.45 23.01
N GLU A 27 4.38 9.26 22.90
CA GLU A 27 3.01 8.87 23.26
C GLU A 27 2.47 7.76 22.34
N GLU A 28 2.64 7.90 21.03
CA GLU A 28 2.27 6.87 20.04
C GLU A 28 3.01 5.56 20.33
N HIS A 29 4.32 5.63 20.61
CA HIS A 29 5.13 4.46 20.95
C HIS A 29 4.63 3.79 22.25
N GLN A 30 4.36 4.57 23.30
CA GLN A 30 3.82 4.04 24.54
C GLN A 30 2.45 3.41 24.35
N ARG A 31 1.58 3.99 23.51
CA ARG A 31 0.27 3.43 23.19
C ARG A 31 0.42 2.07 22.50
N VAL A 32 1.31 1.96 21.53
CA VAL A 32 1.60 0.68 20.85
C VAL A 32 2.17 -0.35 21.83
N ARG A 33 3.06 0.07 22.73
CA ARG A 33 3.61 -0.81 23.79
C ARG A 33 2.51 -1.32 24.72
N VAL A 34 1.64 -0.45 25.23
CA VAL A 34 0.52 -0.85 26.10
C VAL A 34 -0.43 -1.82 25.39
N LEU A 35 -0.72 -1.58 24.10
CA LEU A 35 -1.52 -2.51 23.31
C LEU A 35 -0.86 -3.89 23.18
N ARG A 36 0.47 -3.95 22.98
CA ARG A 36 1.23 -5.21 22.94
C ARG A 36 1.31 -5.89 24.31
N GLU A 37 1.58 -5.15 25.37
CA GLU A 37 1.75 -5.64 26.74
C GLU A 37 0.45 -6.17 27.34
N ARG A 38 -0.70 -5.58 26.98
CA ARG A 38 -2.02 -6.11 27.37
C ARG A 38 -2.24 -7.53 26.84
N GLY A 39 -1.50 -7.93 25.80
CA GLY A 39 -1.84 -9.07 24.96
C GLY A 39 -3.16 -8.74 24.30
N ASP A 40 -3.18 -8.52 22.98
CA ASP A 40 -4.47 -8.56 22.29
C ASP A 40 -5.04 -9.95 22.57
N ASP A 41 -6.07 -10.04 23.41
CA ASP A 41 -6.93 -11.22 23.42
C ASP A 41 -7.50 -11.26 22.00
N PRO A 42 -6.99 -12.17 21.15
CA PRO A 42 -7.38 -12.19 19.75
C PRO A 42 -8.85 -12.61 19.61
N THR A 43 -9.44 -13.10 20.70
CA THR A 43 -10.83 -13.53 20.82
C THR A 43 -11.73 -12.44 21.41
N SER A 44 -11.18 -11.28 21.80
CA SER A 44 -11.98 -10.12 22.19
C SER A 44 -12.92 -9.70 21.07
N THR A 45 -14.16 -9.38 21.43
CA THR A 45 -15.22 -8.92 20.51
C THR A 45 -14.88 -7.60 19.81
N ASP A 46 -13.88 -6.86 20.30
CA ASP A 46 -13.34 -5.65 19.66
C ASP A 46 -12.44 -5.94 18.45
N THR A 47 -12.19 -7.22 18.13
CA THR A 47 -11.40 -7.65 16.98
C THR A 47 -12.29 -8.28 15.89
N VAL A 48 -11.84 -8.26 14.63
CA VAL A 48 -12.58 -8.91 13.53
C VAL A 48 -12.75 -10.41 13.78
N ALA A 49 -11.71 -11.07 14.33
CA ALA A 49 -11.75 -12.50 14.60
C ALA A 49 -12.69 -12.84 15.77
N GLY A 50 -12.66 -12.09 16.86
CA GLY A 50 -13.60 -12.25 17.96
C GLY A 50 -15.04 -11.94 17.56
N ALA A 51 -15.27 -10.88 16.77
CA ALA A 51 -16.58 -10.57 16.21
C ALA A 51 -17.09 -11.70 15.29
N PHE A 52 -16.22 -12.32 14.49
CA PHE A 52 -16.56 -13.49 13.68
C PHE A 52 -16.91 -14.72 14.54
N ALA A 53 -16.14 -14.98 15.61
CA ALA A 53 -16.40 -16.09 16.52
C ALA A 53 -17.75 -15.92 17.24
N GLN A 54 -18.05 -14.71 17.73
CA GLN A 54 -19.34 -14.39 18.31
C GLN A 54 -20.47 -14.59 17.28
N LEU A 55 -20.32 -14.02 16.09
CA LEU A 55 -21.30 -14.16 15.02
C LEU A 55 -21.55 -15.64 14.67
N SER A 56 -20.49 -16.44 14.56
CA SER A 56 -20.59 -17.88 14.28
C SER A 56 -21.39 -18.62 15.36
N ALA A 57 -21.23 -18.24 16.63
CA ALA A 57 -22.01 -18.82 17.73
C ALA A 57 -23.50 -18.42 17.69
N GLU A 58 -23.82 -17.23 17.19
CA GLU A 58 -25.19 -16.71 17.12
C GLU A 58 -25.97 -17.20 15.89
N VAL A 59 -25.33 -17.24 14.71
CA VAL A 59 -26.02 -17.51 13.43
C VAL A 59 -25.53 -18.76 12.70
N GLY A 60 -24.55 -19.47 13.24
CA GLY A 60 -23.92 -20.62 12.61
C GLY A 60 -22.76 -20.23 11.68
N GLU A 61 -21.85 -21.18 11.46
CA GLU A 61 -20.58 -20.96 10.76
C GLU A 61 -20.76 -20.60 9.28
N ASP A 62 -21.65 -21.28 8.56
CA ASP A 62 -21.90 -21.02 7.13
C ASP A 62 -22.39 -19.58 6.90
N GLU A 63 -23.31 -19.12 7.75
CA GLU A 63 -23.86 -17.77 7.68
C GLU A 63 -22.81 -16.71 8.06
N ALA A 64 -22.01 -16.98 9.10
CA ALA A 64 -20.91 -16.10 9.47
C ALA A 64 -19.87 -15.99 8.36
N ARG A 65 -19.49 -17.10 7.72
CA ARG A 65 -18.58 -17.15 6.56
C ARG A 65 -19.13 -16.35 5.39
N ARG A 66 -20.42 -16.48 5.08
CA ARG A 66 -21.08 -15.71 4.03
C ARG A 66 -21.02 -14.20 4.30
N ARG A 67 -21.22 -13.77 5.55
CA ARG A 67 -21.12 -12.35 5.93
C ARG A 67 -19.68 -11.84 5.91
N LEU A 68 -18.72 -12.64 6.37
CA LEU A 68 -17.30 -12.33 6.27
C LEU A 68 -16.86 -12.17 4.81
N ALA A 69 -17.34 -13.04 3.92
CA ALA A 69 -17.08 -12.95 2.48
C ALA A 69 -17.60 -11.65 1.84
N ALA A 70 -18.66 -11.06 2.41
CA ALA A 70 -19.26 -9.80 1.96
C ALA A 70 -18.70 -8.55 2.67
N LEU A 71 -17.77 -8.72 3.62
CA LEU A 71 -17.18 -7.61 4.35
C LEU A 71 -16.46 -6.68 3.37
N ARG A 72 -16.67 -5.36 3.54
CA ARG A 72 -15.93 -4.32 2.82
C ARG A 72 -15.54 -3.23 3.80
N PHE A 73 -14.24 -2.93 3.84
CA PHE A 73 -13.70 -1.76 4.53
C PHE A 73 -13.09 -0.83 3.48
N HIS A 74 -13.63 0.38 3.34
CA HIS A 74 -13.24 1.31 2.27
C HIS A 74 -12.84 2.69 2.82
N PRO A 75 -11.64 2.84 3.42
CA PRO A 75 -11.12 4.14 3.82
C PRO A 75 -10.84 5.01 2.58
N VAL A 76 -11.26 6.28 2.67
CA VAL A 76 -11.02 7.28 1.62
C VAL A 76 -10.05 8.34 2.15
N PHE A 77 -8.89 8.45 1.51
CA PHE A 77 -7.84 9.39 1.89
C PHE A 77 -8.14 10.77 1.35
N THR A 78 -8.03 11.78 2.21
CA THR A 78 -8.23 13.19 1.85
C THR A 78 -6.93 13.96 2.03
N ALA A 79 -6.79 15.07 1.30
CA ALA A 79 -5.66 15.95 1.48
C ALA A 79 -5.80 16.63 2.85
N HIS A 80 -4.72 16.69 3.62
CA HIS A 80 -4.77 17.36 4.91
C HIS A 80 -4.70 18.89 4.69
N PRO A 81 -5.76 19.67 5.00
CA PRO A 81 -5.91 21.06 4.58
C PRO A 81 -4.86 22.02 5.13
N THR A 82 -4.11 21.61 6.16
CA THR A 82 -3.08 22.41 6.84
C THR A 82 -1.73 21.70 6.96
N GLU A 83 -1.50 20.56 6.29
CA GLU A 83 -0.25 19.82 6.47
C GLU A 83 0.90 20.47 5.68
N ALA A 84 1.42 21.56 6.25
CA ALA A 84 2.65 22.23 5.82
C ALA A 84 3.91 21.40 6.14
N ARG A 85 3.75 20.24 6.79
CA ARG A 85 4.85 19.35 7.19
C ARG A 85 5.55 18.82 5.95
N ARG A 86 6.86 19.02 5.90
CA ARG A 86 7.70 18.49 4.81
C ARG A 86 7.85 16.97 4.97
N ARG A 87 7.91 16.26 3.84
CA ARG A 87 8.23 14.81 3.80
C ARG A 87 9.46 14.47 4.64
N ALA A 88 10.50 15.32 4.60
CA ALA A 88 11.71 15.16 5.40
C ALA A 88 11.43 15.03 6.92
N VAL A 89 10.49 15.84 7.45
CA VAL A 89 10.08 15.79 8.86
C VAL A 89 9.37 14.48 9.17
N SER A 90 8.43 14.06 8.33
CA SER A 90 7.71 12.78 8.50
C SER A 90 8.65 11.58 8.39
N SER A 91 9.65 11.62 7.51
CA SER A 91 10.69 10.57 7.42
C SER A 91 11.61 10.57 8.65
N SER A 92 11.97 11.74 9.20
CA SER A 92 12.72 11.83 10.45
C SER A 92 11.97 11.22 11.64
N ILE A 93 10.67 11.53 11.78
CA ILE A 93 9.83 10.96 12.85
C ILE A 93 9.75 9.43 12.72
N ARG A 94 9.59 8.89 11.50
CA ARG A 94 9.64 7.44 11.24
C ARG A 94 10.95 6.80 11.72
N ARG A 95 12.09 7.37 11.31
CA ARG A 95 13.41 6.85 11.71
C ARG A 95 13.59 6.89 13.22
N LEU A 96 13.12 7.94 13.89
CA LEU A 96 13.12 7.99 15.36
C LEU A 96 12.24 6.89 15.97
N ALA A 97 11.06 6.61 15.43
CA ALA A 97 10.19 5.53 15.88
C ALA A 97 10.86 4.14 15.78
N GLU A 98 11.52 3.87 14.64
CA GLU A 98 12.28 2.63 14.41
C GLU A 98 13.45 2.51 15.39
N LEU A 99 14.22 3.60 15.58
CA LEU A 99 15.34 3.62 16.51
C LEU A 99 14.91 3.46 17.97
N LEU A 100 13.78 4.05 18.35
CA LEU A 100 13.19 3.88 19.68
C LEU A 100 12.75 2.43 19.91
N SER A 101 12.09 1.83 18.91
CA SER A 101 11.71 0.41 18.97
C SER A 101 12.92 -0.52 19.06
N ALA A 102 13.99 -0.24 18.29
CA ALA A 102 15.24 -0.99 18.34
C ALA A 102 15.97 -0.81 19.68
N HIS A 103 15.89 0.37 20.29
CA HIS A 103 16.43 0.62 21.62
C HIS A 103 15.70 -0.19 22.70
N ASP A 104 14.36 -0.19 22.68
CA ASP A 104 13.54 -0.95 23.64
C ASP A 104 13.71 -2.46 23.51
N ALA A 105 13.97 -2.96 22.29
CA ALA A 105 14.23 -4.38 22.04
C ALA A 105 15.66 -4.83 22.41
N ALA A 106 16.60 -3.90 22.56
CA ALA A 106 17.99 -4.20 22.88
C ALA A 106 18.17 -4.49 24.38
N ALA A 107 19.17 -5.29 24.70
CA ALA A 107 19.59 -5.48 26.09
C ALA A 107 19.98 -4.14 26.73
N GLU A 108 19.50 -3.89 27.94
CA GLU A 108 19.75 -2.65 28.67
C GLU A 108 21.26 -2.41 28.82
N GLY A 109 21.73 -1.22 28.44
CA GLY A 109 23.17 -0.86 28.45
C GLY A 109 24.03 -1.61 27.42
N GLY A 110 23.44 -2.40 26.53
CA GLY A 110 24.16 -3.13 25.50
C GLY A 110 24.70 -2.24 24.36
N PRO A 111 25.65 -2.75 23.54
CA PRO A 111 26.17 -2.02 22.39
C PRO A 111 25.09 -1.58 21.39
N GLU A 112 24.04 -2.37 21.20
CA GLU A 112 22.91 -2.01 20.33
C GLU A 112 22.08 -0.85 20.89
N ALA A 113 21.78 -0.86 22.19
CA ALA A 113 21.10 0.25 22.87
C ALA A 113 21.91 1.55 22.74
N HIS A 114 23.23 1.48 22.94
CA HIS A 114 24.11 2.63 22.74
C HIS A 114 24.13 3.13 21.29
N ARG A 115 24.16 2.23 20.29
CA ARG A 115 24.07 2.59 18.88
C ARG A 115 22.74 3.25 18.54
N ALA A 116 21.62 2.67 18.97
CA ALA A 116 20.28 3.21 18.76
C ALA A 116 20.17 4.62 19.37
N ARG A 117 20.62 4.79 20.62
CA ARG A 117 20.64 6.10 21.28
C ARG A 117 21.48 7.14 20.53
N ARG A 118 22.70 6.79 20.09
CA ARG A 118 23.54 7.70 19.30
C ARG A 118 22.83 8.15 18.02
N ARG A 119 22.24 7.20 17.27
CA ARG A 119 21.49 7.50 16.04
C ARG A 119 20.24 8.32 16.30
N MET A 120 19.55 8.12 17.43
CA MET A 120 18.41 8.95 17.81
C MET A 120 18.84 10.41 18.03
N LEU A 121 19.97 10.64 18.71
CA LEU A 121 20.50 12.01 18.90
C LEU A 121 20.88 12.67 17.56
N GLU A 122 21.51 11.92 16.65
CA GLU A 122 21.82 12.38 15.29
C GLU A 122 20.53 12.76 14.52
N GLU A 123 19.47 11.96 14.66
CA GLU A 123 18.20 12.21 13.97
C GLU A 123 17.41 13.36 14.62
N VAL A 124 17.48 13.54 15.95
CA VAL A 124 16.92 14.72 16.62
C VAL A 124 17.64 16.00 16.17
N ASP A 125 18.96 15.98 16.02
CA ASP A 125 19.71 17.12 15.46
C ASP A 125 19.32 17.38 14.00
N THR A 126 19.12 16.32 13.20
CA THR A 126 18.61 16.44 11.83
C THR A 126 17.22 17.07 11.78
N LEU A 127 16.30 16.63 12.65
CA LEU A 127 14.95 17.19 12.78
C LEU A 127 15.02 18.67 13.19
N TRP A 128 15.86 19.00 14.17
CA TRP A 128 16.10 20.37 14.60
C TRP A 128 16.65 21.25 13.49
N ARG A 129 17.56 20.75 12.63
CA ARG A 129 18.17 21.53 11.53
C ARG A 129 17.35 21.55 10.25
N THR A 130 16.34 20.68 10.12
CA THR A 130 15.43 20.65 8.97
C THR A 130 14.36 21.74 9.08
N ALA A 131 14.22 22.60 8.06
CA ALA A 131 13.18 23.63 8.08
C ALA A 131 11.79 22.95 8.16
N PRO A 132 10.94 23.29 9.16
CA PRO A 132 9.70 22.55 9.43
C PRO A 132 8.61 22.80 8.38
N LEU A 133 8.56 24.03 7.85
CA LEU A 133 7.56 24.47 6.88
C LEU A 133 8.14 24.52 5.46
N ARG A 134 7.28 24.32 4.47
CA ARG A 134 7.62 24.59 3.06
C ARG A 134 7.66 26.11 2.83
N ALA A 135 8.61 26.56 2.02
CA ALA A 135 8.68 27.97 1.60
C ALA A 135 7.61 28.35 0.56
N GLN A 136 7.05 27.36 -0.14
CA GLN A 136 6.02 27.54 -1.17
C GLN A 136 4.84 26.59 -0.92
N LYS A 137 3.63 27.01 -1.32
CA LYS A 137 2.44 26.16 -1.27
C LYS A 137 2.65 24.95 -2.18
N PRO A 138 2.39 23.71 -1.72
CA PRO A 138 2.53 22.51 -2.54
C PRO A 138 1.63 22.57 -3.78
N ALA A 139 2.11 22.00 -4.89
CA ALA A 139 1.24 21.70 -6.01
C ALA A 139 0.34 20.49 -5.65
N PRO A 140 -0.87 20.35 -6.23
CA PRO A 140 -1.72 19.18 -5.99
C PRO A 140 -1.00 17.83 -6.21
N THR A 141 -0.09 17.78 -7.18
CA THR A 141 0.70 16.57 -7.47
C THR A 141 1.73 16.25 -6.38
N ASP A 142 2.18 17.23 -5.59
CA ASP A 142 3.01 16.98 -4.40
C ASP A 142 2.21 16.32 -3.28
N GLU A 143 0.94 16.68 -3.13
CA GLU A 143 0.04 16.06 -2.15
C GLU A 143 -0.24 14.61 -2.53
N VAL A 144 -0.51 14.34 -3.81
CA VAL A 144 -0.62 12.97 -4.34
C VAL A 144 0.62 12.16 -3.96
N ARG A 145 1.83 12.66 -4.26
CA ARG A 145 3.09 11.96 -3.93
C ARG A 145 3.30 11.77 -2.43
N THR A 146 2.80 12.68 -1.59
CA THR A 146 2.83 12.51 -0.13
C THR A 146 1.92 11.35 0.29
N VAL A 147 0.69 11.30 -0.19
CA VAL A 147 -0.22 10.18 0.10
C VAL A 147 0.35 8.86 -0.41
N MET A 148 0.95 8.83 -1.60
CA MET A 148 1.61 7.63 -2.13
C MET A 148 2.74 7.11 -1.24
N SER A 149 3.48 7.99 -0.56
CA SER A 149 4.49 7.52 0.40
C SER A 149 3.87 6.74 1.56
N VAL A 150 2.69 7.14 2.06
CA VAL A 150 1.97 6.38 3.10
C VAL A 150 1.56 4.99 2.58
N PHE A 151 1.14 4.91 1.32
CA PHE A 151 0.83 3.64 0.68
C PHE A 151 2.05 2.72 0.60
N ASP A 152 3.16 3.21 0.05
CA ASP A 152 4.40 2.45 -0.12
C ASP A 152 4.97 1.96 1.20
N GLU A 153 5.01 2.84 2.20
CA GLU A 153 5.74 2.60 3.44
C GLU A 153 4.90 1.82 4.46
N THR A 154 3.57 1.90 4.38
CA THR A 154 2.68 1.33 5.41
C THR A 154 1.63 0.40 4.81
N LEU A 155 0.73 0.92 3.98
CA LEU A 155 -0.50 0.19 3.67
C LEU A 155 -0.22 -1.04 2.81
N PHE A 156 0.59 -0.90 1.75
CA PHE A 156 0.89 -1.97 0.81
C PHE A 156 1.45 -3.23 1.47
N THR A 157 2.23 -3.06 2.54
CA THR A 157 2.81 -4.16 3.31
C THR A 157 1.91 -4.60 4.46
N THR A 158 1.27 -3.66 5.16
CA THR A 158 0.52 -3.94 6.40
C THR A 158 -0.81 -4.64 6.15
N VAL A 159 -1.54 -4.30 5.08
CA VAL A 159 -2.88 -4.88 4.84
C VAL A 159 -2.86 -6.42 4.70
N PRO A 160 -1.94 -7.04 3.94
CA PRO A 160 -1.79 -8.50 3.95
C PRO A 160 -1.51 -9.10 5.33
N HIS A 161 -0.77 -8.39 6.20
CA HIS A 161 -0.55 -8.82 7.58
C HIS A 161 -1.81 -8.74 8.44
N VAL A 162 -2.69 -7.77 8.19
CA VAL A 162 -4.00 -7.71 8.85
C VAL A 162 -4.85 -8.93 8.47
N TYR A 163 -4.91 -9.27 7.18
CA TYR A 163 -5.59 -10.49 6.74
C TYR A 163 -4.98 -11.74 7.37
N ARG A 164 -3.66 -11.86 7.33
CA ARG A 164 -2.94 -12.97 7.99
C ARG A 164 -3.31 -13.10 9.45
N ARG A 165 -3.31 -11.98 10.19
CA ARG A 165 -3.62 -11.97 11.61
C ARG A 165 -5.04 -12.46 11.90
N ILE A 166 -6.00 -12.11 11.07
CA ILE A 166 -7.37 -12.61 11.18
C ILE A 166 -7.39 -14.12 10.90
N ASP A 167 -6.71 -14.56 9.83
CA ASP A 167 -6.61 -15.97 9.46
C ASP A 167 -5.93 -16.82 10.55
N ASP A 168 -4.88 -16.30 11.20
CA ASP A 168 -4.17 -16.94 12.31
C ASP A 168 -5.11 -17.24 13.48
N VAL A 169 -6.02 -16.32 13.81
CA VAL A 169 -6.98 -16.51 14.89
C VAL A 169 -8.08 -17.49 14.49
N LEU A 170 -8.58 -17.38 13.26
CA LEU A 170 -9.69 -18.22 12.79
C LEU A 170 -9.27 -19.66 12.47
N ARG A 171 -8.02 -19.88 12.06
CA ARG A 171 -7.50 -21.18 11.60
C ARG A 171 -6.47 -21.81 12.52
N GLY A 172 -5.87 -21.05 13.44
CA GLY A 172 -4.79 -21.55 14.30
C GLY A 172 -3.60 -22.07 13.48
N GLU A 173 -3.16 -23.30 13.75
CA GLU A 173 -1.98 -23.91 13.11
C GLU A 173 -2.14 -24.15 11.60
N GLU A 174 -3.37 -24.18 11.10
CA GLU A 174 -3.67 -24.32 9.66
C GLU A 174 -3.50 -23.01 8.88
N SER A 175 -3.35 -21.87 9.58
CA SER A 175 -3.05 -20.60 8.93
C SER A 175 -1.75 -20.71 8.15
N GLY A 176 -1.85 -20.35 6.87
CA GLY A 176 -0.71 -20.37 5.96
C GLY A 176 -0.29 -21.76 5.51
N SER A 177 -1.02 -22.82 5.86
CA SER A 177 -0.89 -24.15 5.24
C SER A 177 -2.17 -24.59 4.51
N SER A 178 -3.17 -23.73 4.43
CA SER A 178 -4.43 -23.99 3.72
C SER A 178 -5.01 -22.67 3.20
N ALA A 179 -6.02 -22.76 2.34
CA ALA A 179 -6.70 -21.58 1.80
C ALA A 179 -7.27 -20.71 2.94
N PRO A 180 -7.03 -19.38 2.91
CA PRO A 180 -7.52 -18.51 3.98
C PRO A 180 -9.03 -18.43 3.97
N ILE A 181 -9.62 -18.21 5.14
CA ILE A 181 -11.07 -18.00 5.28
C ILE A 181 -11.41 -16.52 5.00
N VAL A 182 -10.49 -15.63 5.36
CA VAL A 182 -10.66 -14.18 5.23
C VAL A 182 -10.46 -13.75 3.76
N PRO A 183 -11.44 -13.07 3.14
CA PRO A 183 -11.25 -12.47 1.83
C PRO A 183 -10.39 -11.20 1.93
N ALA A 184 -9.87 -10.73 0.79
CA ALA A 184 -9.37 -9.37 0.70
C ALA A 184 -10.54 -8.37 0.76
N PHE A 185 -10.86 -7.88 1.96
CA PHE A 185 -12.01 -6.99 2.21
C PHE A 185 -11.66 -5.50 2.21
N VAL A 186 -10.38 -5.13 2.25
CA VAL A 186 -9.97 -3.71 2.20
C VAL A 186 -10.02 -3.22 0.75
N ARG A 187 -10.64 -2.06 0.56
CA ARG A 187 -10.56 -1.24 -0.65
C ARG A 187 -10.04 0.12 -0.24
N VAL A 188 -9.36 0.82 -1.12
CA VAL A 188 -8.78 2.12 -0.79
C VAL A 188 -9.35 3.13 -1.75
N GLY A 189 -9.85 4.25 -1.24
CA GLY A 189 -10.25 5.40 -2.02
C GLY A 189 -9.34 6.59 -1.75
N THR A 190 -9.32 7.56 -2.66
CA THR A 190 -8.63 8.83 -2.45
C THR A 190 -9.35 9.99 -3.15
N TRP A 191 -9.43 11.12 -2.46
CA TRP A 191 -9.86 12.42 -3.00
C TRP A 191 -8.68 13.25 -3.50
N VAL A 192 -7.45 12.89 -3.13
CA VAL A 192 -6.26 13.68 -3.47
C VAL A 192 -5.98 13.57 -4.96
N GLY A 193 -6.11 14.70 -5.67
CA GLY A 193 -6.04 14.79 -7.13
C GLY A 193 -7.37 14.54 -7.85
N GLY A 194 -8.44 14.20 -7.13
CA GLY A 194 -9.78 13.96 -7.68
C GLY A 194 -10.85 14.94 -7.20
N ASP A 195 -10.73 15.46 -5.98
CA ASP A 195 -11.67 16.45 -5.44
C ASP A 195 -11.37 17.86 -5.96
N ARG A 196 -12.33 18.40 -6.72
CA ARG A 196 -12.23 19.68 -7.43
C ARG A 196 -13.18 20.73 -6.86
N ASP A 197 -13.99 20.34 -5.88
CA ASP A 197 -15.02 21.18 -5.27
C ASP A 197 -14.38 22.40 -4.59
N GLY A 198 -14.54 23.59 -5.20
CA GLY A 198 -13.93 24.83 -4.73
C GLY A 198 -12.41 24.92 -4.88
N ASN A 199 -11.78 24.01 -5.63
CA ASN A 199 -10.32 23.98 -5.85
C ASN A 199 -9.95 24.00 -7.34
N PRO A 200 -9.73 25.19 -7.94
CA PRO A 200 -9.43 25.31 -9.37
C PRO A 200 -8.06 24.74 -9.77
N PHE A 201 -7.20 24.41 -8.80
CA PHE A 201 -5.87 23.85 -9.08
C PHE A 201 -5.90 22.35 -9.36
N VAL A 202 -6.97 21.66 -9.00
CA VAL A 202 -7.16 20.24 -9.37
C VAL A 202 -7.82 20.23 -10.73
N THR A 203 -7.04 20.03 -11.79
CA THR A 203 -7.50 19.90 -13.18
C THR A 203 -7.60 18.43 -13.60
N ALA A 204 -8.23 18.14 -14.73
CA ALA A 204 -8.32 16.82 -15.35
C ALA A 204 -6.92 16.28 -15.69
N ALA A 205 -5.99 17.17 -16.04
CA ALA A 205 -4.58 16.81 -16.20
C ALA A 205 -3.96 16.36 -14.86
N VAL A 206 -4.24 17.07 -13.76
CA VAL A 206 -3.81 16.66 -12.40
C VAL A 206 -4.44 15.33 -12.00
N THR A 207 -5.74 15.12 -12.27
CA THR A 207 -6.44 13.86 -11.98
C THR A 207 -5.82 12.69 -12.75
N ARG A 208 -5.51 12.89 -14.04
CA ARG A 208 -4.81 11.88 -14.86
C ARG A 208 -3.40 11.60 -14.35
N GLU A 209 -2.64 12.64 -14.00
CA GLU A 209 -1.32 12.48 -13.40
C GLU A 209 -1.41 11.74 -12.05
N ALA A 210 -2.41 12.04 -11.23
CA ALA A 210 -2.62 11.38 -9.94
C ALA A 210 -2.87 9.87 -10.10
N ALA A 211 -3.74 9.50 -11.03
CA ALA A 211 -4.01 8.10 -11.37
C ALA A 211 -2.75 7.39 -11.90
N ALA A 212 -1.97 8.05 -12.77
CA ALA A 212 -0.73 7.49 -13.32
C ALA A 212 0.34 7.29 -12.23
N ILE A 213 0.48 8.24 -11.30
CA ILE A 213 1.38 8.10 -10.15
C ILE A 213 0.94 6.91 -9.31
N ALA A 214 -0.34 6.80 -8.94
CA ALA A 214 -0.85 5.70 -8.13
C ALA A 214 -0.59 4.32 -8.78
N ALA A 215 -0.84 4.22 -10.10
CA ALA A 215 -0.57 3.02 -10.88
C ALA A 215 0.93 2.65 -10.90
N ASP A 216 1.83 3.61 -11.14
CA ASP A 216 3.28 3.35 -11.11
C ASP A 216 3.74 2.86 -9.73
N HIS A 217 3.23 3.45 -8.65
CA HIS A 217 3.56 3.05 -7.28
C HIS A 217 3.14 1.60 -6.97
N VAL A 218 1.88 1.22 -7.23
CA VAL A 218 1.42 -0.15 -6.97
C VAL A 218 2.14 -1.17 -7.83
N LEU A 219 2.37 -0.87 -9.12
CA LEU A 219 3.06 -1.80 -10.01
C LEU A 219 4.53 -2.00 -9.59
N ARG A 220 5.23 -0.95 -9.13
CA ARG A 220 6.56 -1.11 -8.50
C ARG A 220 6.49 -1.95 -7.24
N GLY A 221 5.47 -1.75 -6.41
CA GLY A 221 5.25 -2.51 -5.19
C GLY A 221 5.07 -4.01 -5.49
N LEU A 222 4.21 -4.34 -6.46
CA LEU A 222 3.94 -5.70 -6.91
C LEU A 222 5.18 -6.34 -7.55
N GLU A 223 5.87 -5.63 -8.44
CA GLU A 223 7.14 -6.06 -9.05
C GLU A 223 8.15 -6.45 -7.96
N ARG A 224 8.39 -5.57 -6.98
CA ARG A 224 9.32 -5.83 -5.86
C ARG A 224 8.87 -7.00 -4.99
N ALA A 225 7.57 -7.14 -4.73
CA ALA A 225 7.03 -8.22 -3.92
C ALA A 225 7.19 -9.58 -4.62
N LEU A 226 6.89 -9.64 -5.92
CA LEU A 226 7.10 -10.80 -6.79
C LEU A 226 8.58 -11.20 -6.81
N GLU A 227 9.48 -10.25 -7.05
CA GLU A 227 10.92 -10.51 -7.04
C GLU A 227 11.39 -11.06 -5.68
N ARG A 228 10.98 -10.42 -4.59
CA ARG A 228 11.40 -10.82 -3.23
C ARG A 228 10.94 -12.24 -2.93
N ILE A 229 9.69 -12.59 -3.22
CA ILE A 229 9.13 -13.91 -2.95
C ILE A 229 9.75 -14.95 -3.90
N GLY A 230 9.85 -14.65 -5.19
CA GLY A 230 10.51 -15.50 -6.17
C GLY A 230 11.96 -15.81 -5.81
N ARG A 231 12.74 -14.81 -5.38
CA ARG A 231 14.13 -14.99 -4.94
C ARG A 231 14.29 -15.89 -3.71
N THR A 232 13.24 -16.08 -2.91
CA THR A 232 13.26 -16.97 -1.74
C THR A 232 12.64 -18.34 -2.00
N LEU A 233 11.91 -18.53 -3.10
CA LEU A 233 11.20 -19.78 -3.42
C LEU A 233 12.12 -20.79 -4.14
N THR A 234 13.20 -21.20 -3.49
CA THR A 234 14.24 -22.08 -4.08
C THR A 234 13.87 -23.58 -4.01
N LEU A 235 12.60 -23.91 -4.26
CA LEU A 235 12.12 -25.30 -4.22
C LEU A 235 12.52 -26.02 -5.52
N ASP A 236 13.15 -27.17 -5.38
CA ASP A 236 13.59 -28.00 -6.50
C ASP A 236 12.44 -28.82 -7.10
N ALA A 237 12.46 -29.02 -8.42
CA ALA A 237 11.45 -29.74 -9.18
C ALA A 237 11.28 -31.22 -8.80
N GLU A 238 12.30 -31.88 -8.26
CA GLU A 238 12.21 -33.28 -7.80
C GLU A 238 11.30 -33.38 -6.57
N GLY A 239 11.47 -32.45 -5.61
CA GLY A 239 10.67 -32.41 -4.39
C GLY A 239 9.37 -31.60 -4.53
N THR A 240 9.28 -30.72 -5.52
CA THR A 240 8.13 -29.85 -5.77
C THR A 240 7.87 -29.73 -7.27
N PRO A 241 7.40 -30.80 -7.92
CA PRO A 241 7.17 -30.81 -9.36
C PRO A 241 6.09 -29.79 -9.75
N PRO A 242 6.23 -29.09 -10.89
CA PRO A 242 5.18 -28.20 -11.37
C PRO A 242 4.00 -29.02 -11.89
N SER A 243 2.79 -28.51 -11.67
CA SER A 243 1.58 -28.95 -12.38
C SER A 243 1.68 -28.69 -13.89
N ALA A 244 0.81 -29.34 -14.67
CA ALA A 244 0.74 -29.13 -16.11
C ALA A 244 0.42 -27.67 -16.46
N GLU A 245 -0.46 -27.04 -15.68
CA GLU A 245 -0.86 -25.64 -15.83
C GLU A 245 0.32 -24.70 -15.53
N ALA A 246 1.14 -25.00 -14.52
CA ALA A 246 2.34 -24.21 -14.23
C ALA A 246 3.41 -24.37 -15.33
N THR A 247 3.58 -25.56 -15.90
CA THR A 247 4.46 -25.75 -17.06
C THR A 247 3.96 -24.97 -18.28
N ALA A 248 2.65 -25.01 -18.58
CA ALA A 248 2.07 -24.25 -19.68
C ALA A 248 2.25 -22.73 -19.48
N LEU A 249 2.07 -22.24 -18.24
CA LEU A 249 2.33 -20.83 -17.89
C LEU A 249 3.80 -20.46 -18.11
N TRP A 250 4.74 -21.32 -17.73
CA TRP A 250 6.16 -21.11 -18.02
C TRP A 250 6.42 -21.00 -19.53
N ASP A 251 5.86 -21.91 -20.33
CA ASP A 251 6.04 -21.91 -21.79
C ASP A 251 5.47 -20.65 -22.45
N GLU A 252 4.31 -20.16 -22.00
CA GLU A 252 3.73 -18.88 -22.45
C GLU A 252 4.67 -17.71 -22.12
N LEU A 253 5.11 -17.61 -20.86
CA LEU A 253 5.99 -16.53 -20.41
C LEU A 253 7.34 -16.56 -21.14
N GLN A 254 7.87 -17.76 -21.39
CA GLN A 254 9.11 -17.94 -22.15
C GLN A 254 8.95 -17.51 -23.61
N ALA A 255 7.83 -17.81 -24.25
CA ALA A 255 7.56 -17.37 -25.61
C ALA A 255 7.39 -15.85 -25.70
N ALA A 256 6.74 -15.24 -24.70
CA ALA A 256 6.54 -13.79 -24.66
C ALA A 256 7.82 -13.01 -24.31
N HIS A 257 8.69 -13.55 -23.45
CA HIS A 257 9.87 -12.87 -22.90
C HIS A 257 11.14 -13.75 -22.95
N PRO A 258 11.62 -14.14 -24.16
CA PRO A 258 12.61 -15.21 -24.32
C PRO A 258 13.97 -14.91 -23.70
N ASP A 259 14.47 -13.67 -23.82
CA ASP A 259 15.79 -13.30 -23.29
C ASP A 259 15.84 -13.38 -21.76
N VAL A 260 14.80 -12.85 -21.10
CA VAL A 260 14.68 -12.86 -19.63
C VAL A 260 14.40 -14.28 -19.14
N ALA A 261 13.57 -15.04 -19.85
CA ALA A 261 13.33 -16.45 -19.54
C ALA A 261 14.61 -17.28 -19.61
N HIS A 262 15.46 -17.05 -20.62
CA HIS A 262 16.75 -17.71 -20.74
C HIS A 262 17.68 -17.39 -19.56
N GLU A 263 17.80 -16.11 -19.17
CA GLU A 263 18.62 -15.69 -18.03
C GLU A 263 18.14 -16.34 -16.72
N VAL A 264 16.82 -16.30 -16.47
CA VAL A 264 16.20 -16.88 -15.29
C VAL A 264 16.36 -18.40 -15.26
N ALA A 265 16.11 -19.07 -16.38
CA ALA A 265 16.25 -20.52 -16.48
C ALA A 265 17.70 -20.98 -16.24
N THR A 266 18.68 -20.21 -16.71
CA THR A 266 20.11 -20.46 -16.51
C THR A 266 20.52 -20.34 -15.04
N ARG A 267 20.01 -19.34 -14.32
CA ARG A 267 20.32 -19.13 -12.90
C ARG A 267 19.59 -20.09 -11.96
N SER A 268 18.45 -20.63 -12.40
CA SER A 268 17.56 -21.46 -11.58
C SER A 268 17.19 -22.77 -12.31
N PRO A 269 18.15 -23.64 -12.70
CA PRO A 269 17.97 -24.77 -13.64
C PRO A 269 16.88 -25.79 -13.27
N SER A 270 16.44 -25.85 -12.01
CA SER A 270 15.44 -26.82 -11.52
C SER A 270 14.42 -26.21 -10.55
N GLU A 271 14.22 -24.89 -10.56
CA GLU A 271 13.33 -24.20 -9.60
C GLU A 271 12.08 -23.63 -10.32
N PRO A 272 11.10 -24.47 -10.69
CA PRO A 272 10.03 -24.11 -11.63
C PRO A 272 9.18 -22.92 -11.14
N HIS A 273 8.70 -22.96 -9.90
CA HIS A 273 7.84 -21.89 -9.37
C HIS A 273 8.59 -20.56 -9.20
N ARG A 274 9.88 -20.61 -8.85
CA ARG A 274 10.74 -19.40 -8.81
C ARG A 274 10.85 -18.77 -10.17
N ARG A 275 11.14 -19.56 -11.19
CA ARG A 275 11.29 -19.04 -12.56
C ARG A 275 10.04 -18.32 -13.03
N ILE A 276 8.87 -18.93 -12.79
CA ILE A 276 7.57 -18.32 -13.10
C ILE A 276 7.44 -16.99 -12.35
N LEU A 277 7.59 -16.97 -11.02
CA LEU A 277 7.45 -15.72 -10.24
C LEU A 277 8.40 -14.60 -10.67
N LEU A 278 9.64 -14.92 -11.06
CA LEU A 278 10.59 -13.93 -11.57
C LEU A 278 10.18 -13.37 -12.94
N LEU A 279 9.56 -14.19 -13.80
CA LEU A 279 9.00 -13.72 -15.07
C LEU A 279 7.69 -12.94 -14.88
N LEU A 280 6.85 -13.32 -13.91
CA LEU A 280 5.70 -12.50 -13.53
C LEU A 280 6.16 -11.12 -13.05
N ALA A 281 7.24 -11.05 -12.25
CA ALA A 281 7.83 -9.77 -11.82
C ALA A 281 8.26 -8.92 -13.03
N HIS A 282 8.94 -9.54 -14.01
CA HIS A 282 9.31 -8.88 -15.25
C HIS A 282 8.08 -8.37 -16.03
N ARG A 283 7.05 -9.21 -16.20
CA ARG A 283 5.80 -8.86 -16.92
C ARG A 283 5.04 -7.72 -16.23
N VAL A 284 5.04 -7.66 -14.89
CA VAL A 284 4.55 -6.48 -14.15
C VAL A 284 5.38 -5.24 -14.47
N GLY A 285 6.72 -5.36 -14.53
CA GLY A 285 7.60 -4.28 -14.93
C GLY A 285 7.35 -3.76 -16.37
N VAL A 286 7.04 -4.67 -17.30
CA VAL A 286 6.60 -4.36 -18.69
C VAL A 286 5.26 -3.61 -18.67
N THR A 287 4.28 -4.12 -17.90
CA THR A 287 2.98 -3.48 -17.68
C THR A 287 3.14 -2.04 -17.19
N ARG A 288 4.01 -1.83 -16.20
CA ARG A 288 4.30 -0.52 -15.62
C ARG A 288 4.86 0.49 -16.62
N ARG A 289 5.66 0.04 -17.59
CA ARG A 289 6.22 0.91 -18.64
C ARG A 289 5.24 1.15 -19.79
N GLY A 290 4.15 0.38 -19.87
CA GLY A 290 3.22 0.41 -20.99
C GLY A 290 3.79 -0.23 -22.26
N ASP A 291 4.75 -1.14 -22.11
CA ASP A 291 5.38 -1.86 -23.22
C ASP A 291 4.49 -3.02 -23.69
N GLU A 292 4.65 -3.47 -24.95
CA GLU A 292 3.98 -4.67 -25.45
C GLU A 292 4.37 -5.92 -24.63
N GLY A 293 3.42 -6.84 -24.45
CA GLY A 293 3.62 -8.08 -23.69
C GLY A 293 3.42 -7.96 -22.17
N GLY A 294 2.94 -6.81 -21.68
CA GLY A 294 2.47 -6.62 -20.31
C GLY A 294 1.12 -7.29 -20.02
N TYR A 295 0.63 -7.16 -18.80
CA TYR A 295 -0.75 -7.48 -18.42
C TYR A 295 -1.68 -6.36 -18.86
N THR A 296 -2.91 -6.71 -19.27
CA THR A 296 -3.96 -5.72 -19.57
C THR A 296 -4.76 -5.32 -18.34
N ASP A 297 -4.87 -6.22 -17.37
CA ASP A 297 -5.70 -6.07 -16.18
C ASP A 297 -5.12 -6.91 -15.02
N PRO A 298 -5.45 -6.57 -13.76
CA PRO A 298 -4.96 -7.30 -12.60
C PRO A 298 -5.50 -8.73 -12.49
N GLU A 299 -6.63 -9.06 -13.13
CA GLU A 299 -7.22 -10.39 -13.12
C GLU A 299 -6.33 -11.42 -13.82
N GLN A 300 -5.59 -11.03 -14.87
CA GLN A 300 -4.57 -11.88 -15.51
C GLN A 300 -3.46 -12.27 -14.52
N LEU A 301 -2.88 -11.29 -13.82
CA LEU A 301 -1.85 -11.57 -12.81
C LEU A 301 -2.40 -12.46 -11.67
N LEU A 302 -3.65 -12.24 -11.26
CA LEU A 302 -4.31 -13.12 -10.28
C LEU A 302 -4.46 -14.55 -10.78
N GLY A 303 -4.78 -14.73 -12.06
CA GLY A 303 -4.81 -16.04 -12.72
C GLY A 303 -3.46 -16.74 -12.61
N ASP A 304 -2.39 -16.07 -13.02
CA ASP A 304 -1.03 -16.63 -12.99
C ASP A 304 -0.57 -16.97 -11.57
N LEU A 305 -0.85 -16.10 -10.59
CA LEU A 305 -0.55 -16.35 -9.19
C LEU A 305 -1.33 -17.55 -8.62
N ARG A 306 -2.59 -17.74 -9.02
CA ARG A 306 -3.40 -18.89 -8.61
C ARG A 306 -2.89 -20.19 -9.23
N THR A 307 -2.41 -20.15 -10.48
CA THR A 307 -1.74 -21.28 -11.11
C THR A 307 -0.50 -21.69 -10.31
N VAL A 308 0.35 -20.73 -9.91
CA VAL A 308 1.51 -20.99 -9.05
C VAL A 308 1.08 -21.54 -7.69
N GLN A 309 0.07 -20.95 -7.06
CA GLN A 309 -0.46 -21.38 -5.76
C GLN A 309 -0.98 -22.83 -5.79
N SER A 310 -1.85 -23.16 -6.75
CA SER A 310 -2.42 -24.49 -6.92
C SER A 310 -1.35 -25.54 -7.24
N SER A 311 -0.33 -25.16 -8.01
CA SER A 311 0.82 -26.00 -8.33
C SER A 311 1.62 -26.35 -7.08
N LEU A 312 1.93 -25.35 -6.23
CA LEU A 312 2.61 -25.56 -4.96
C LEU A 312 1.79 -26.40 -3.98
N GLU A 313 0.47 -26.17 -3.91
CA GLU A 313 -0.44 -26.94 -3.06
C GLU A 313 -0.47 -28.42 -3.48
N THR A 314 -0.63 -28.69 -4.78
CA THR A 314 -0.67 -30.06 -5.32
C THR A 314 0.65 -30.81 -5.07
N ALA A 315 1.77 -30.10 -5.09
CA ALA A 315 3.09 -30.64 -4.79
C ALA A 315 3.38 -30.79 -3.28
N GLY A 316 2.41 -30.48 -2.40
CA GLY A 316 2.56 -30.57 -0.94
C GLY A 316 3.31 -29.40 -0.28
N ALA A 317 3.70 -28.39 -1.06
CA ALA A 317 4.38 -27.19 -0.58
C ALA A 317 3.41 -26.13 -0.02
N HIS A 318 2.45 -26.56 0.81
CA HIS A 318 1.33 -25.75 1.29
C HIS A 318 1.74 -24.43 1.96
N ARG A 319 2.83 -24.43 2.74
CA ARG A 319 3.33 -23.20 3.40
C ARG A 319 3.87 -22.16 2.42
N HIS A 320 4.28 -22.58 1.24
CA HIS A 320 4.69 -21.67 0.16
C HIS A 320 3.48 -21.19 -0.63
N ALA A 321 2.52 -22.08 -0.90
CA ALA A 321 1.26 -21.77 -1.57
C ALA A 321 0.42 -20.73 -0.79
N PHE A 322 0.28 -20.93 0.52
CA PHE A 322 -0.58 -20.13 1.38
C PHE A 322 0.18 -19.13 2.26
N GLY A 323 1.50 -19.02 2.09
CA GLY A 323 2.33 -18.02 2.75
C GLY A 323 2.56 -16.78 1.88
N GLY A 324 3.76 -16.66 1.32
CA GLY A 324 4.16 -15.50 0.51
C GLY A 324 3.31 -15.29 -0.75
N VAL A 325 2.96 -16.38 -1.46
CA VAL A 325 2.10 -16.30 -2.65
C VAL A 325 0.70 -15.79 -2.31
N GLN A 326 0.12 -16.25 -1.19
CA GLN A 326 -1.16 -15.72 -0.71
C GLN A 326 -1.10 -14.23 -0.38
N HIS A 327 0.02 -13.74 0.16
CA HIS A 327 0.20 -12.31 0.40
C HIS A 327 0.17 -11.51 -0.91
N LEU A 328 0.82 -12.00 -1.97
CA LEU A 328 0.73 -11.38 -3.31
C LEU A 328 -0.69 -11.35 -3.84
N ILE A 329 -1.42 -12.47 -3.73
CA ILE A 329 -2.82 -12.56 -4.16
C ILE A 329 -3.66 -11.51 -3.42
N TRP A 330 -3.51 -11.39 -2.09
CA TRP A 330 -4.20 -10.37 -1.32
C TRP A 330 -3.81 -8.94 -1.71
N GLN A 331 -2.54 -8.68 -2.04
CA GLN A 331 -2.11 -7.37 -2.52
C GLN A 331 -2.78 -7.02 -3.84
N VAL A 332 -2.77 -7.93 -4.82
CA VAL A 332 -3.42 -7.68 -6.12
C VAL A 332 -4.94 -7.53 -5.96
N GLN A 333 -5.59 -8.33 -5.12
CA GLN A 333 -7.03 -8.20 -4.85
C GLN A 333 -7.40 -6.90 -4.13
N THR A 334 -6.51 -6.35 -3.31
CA THR A 334 -6.76 -5.13 -2.54
C THR A 334 -6.52 -3.89 -3.38
N TYR A 335 -5.45 -3.89 -4.19
CA TYR A 335 -4.93 -2.68 -4.84
C TYR A 335 -5.09 -2.66 -6.37
N GLY A 336 -5.29 -3.83 -7.01
CA GLY A 336 -5.26 -3.95 -8.46
C GLY A 336 -3.99 -3.33 -9.07
N PHE A 337 -4.15 -2.70 -10.23
CA PHE A 337 -3.10 -1.90 -10.89
C PHE A 337 -3.29 -0.38 -10.73
N HIS A 338 -4.21 0.05 -9.86
CA HIS A 338 -4.56 1.47 -9.68
C HIS A 338 -4.33 1.97 -8.25
N LEU A 339 -3.96 1.09 -7.30
CA LEU A 339 -3.71 1.35 -5.88
C LEU A 339 -4.94 1.75 -5.07
N ALA A 340 -5.63 2.80 -5.51
CA ALA A 340 -6.77 3.39 -4.83
C ALA A 340 -7.80 3.90 -5.87
N GLU A 341 -9.08 3.71 -5.58
CA GLU A 341 -10.19 4.31 -6.33
C GLU A 341 -10.08 5.85 -6.21
N LEU A 342 -9.78 6.52 -7.32
CA LEU A 342 -9.70 7.99 -7.38
C LEU A 342 -11.11 8.56 -7.55
N GLU A 343 -11.63 9.18 -6.50
CA GLU A 343 -12.99 9.74 -6.52
C GLU A 343 -12.97 11.17 -7.07
N VAL A 344 -13.74 11.41 -8.13
CA VAL A 344 -13.91 12.74 -8.71
C VAL A 344 -15.13 13.42 -8.09
N ARG A 345 -14.93 14.62 -7.56
CA ARG A 345 -15.99 15.41 -6.93
C ARG A 345 -16.04 16.82 -7.52
N GLN A 346 -17.26 17.28 -7.81
CA GLN A 346 -17.53 18.62 -8.35
C GLN A 346 -18.90 19.13 -7.86
N HIS A 347 -19.03 20.45 -7.71
CA HIS A 347 -20.26 21.11 -7.31
C HIS A 347 -21.31 21.07 -8.44
N SER A 348 -22.56 20.77 -8.11
CA SER A 348 -23.65 20.59 -9.09
C SER A 348 -23.88 21.78 -10.02
N GLN A 349 -23.65 23.01 -9.52
CA GLN A 349 -23.78 24.24 -10.31
C GLN A 349 -22.79 24.31 -11.47
N VAL A 350 -21.60 23.70 -11.35
CA VAL A 350 -20.62 23.66 -12.44
C VAL A 350 -21.15 22.82 -13.60
N HIS A 351 -21.73 21.66 -13.31
CA HIS A 351 -22.38 20.83 -14.33
C HIS A 351 -23.58 21.53 -14.98
N ALA A 352 -24.43 22.19 -14.18
CA ALA A 352 -25.57 22.93 -14.69
C ALA A 352 -25.14 24.06 -15.65
N ARG A 353 -24.04 24.75 -15.33
CA ARG A 353 -23.50 25.80 -16.19
C ARG A 353 -22.87 25.23 -17.45
N ALA A 354 -22.11 24.14 -17.35
CA ALA A 354 -21.51 23.47 -18.50
C ALA A 354 -22.57 23.04 -19.53
N LEU A 355 -23.68 22.44 -19.06
CA LEU A 355 -24.79 22.06 -19.94
C LEU A 355 -25.45 23.28 -20.61
N ALA A 356 -25.69 24.36 -19.86
CA ALA A 356 -26.27 25.58 -20.43
C ALA A 356 -25.34 26.24 -21.47
N GLU A 357 -24.02 26.20 -21.25
CA GLU A 357 -23.03 26.70 -22.20
C GLU A 357 -22.94 25.83 -23.47
N LEU A 358 -23.06 24.49 -23.34
CA LEU A 358 -23.15 23.58 -24.48
C LEU A 358 -24.40 23.86 -25.33
N ASP A 359 -25.58 23.96 -24.71
CA ASP A 359 -26.84 24.26 -25.40
C ASP A 359 -26.77 25.60 -26.16
N ALA A 360 -26.16 26.61 -25.54
CA ALA A 360 -25.97 27.92 -26.16
C ALA A 360 -24.98 27.88 -27.34
N ALA A 361 -23.90 27.08 -27.21
CA ALA A 361 -22.92 26.89 -28.28
C ALA A 361 -23.51 26.13 -29.48
N GLU A 362 -24.31 25.08 -29.24
CA GLU A 362 -25.06 24.37 -30.30
C GLU A 362 -26.08 25.29 -31.01
N GLY A 363 -26.67 26.23 -30.27
CA GLY A 363 -27.54 27.29 -30.81
C GLY A 363 -26.83 28.38 -31.62
N GLY A 364 -25.50 28.30 -31.78
CA GLY A 364 -24.69 29.25 -32.55
C GLY A 364 -24.34 30.55 -31.80
N SER A 365 -24.56 30.63 -30.49
CA SER A 365 -24.24 31.79 -29.68
C SER A 365 -23.65 31.41 -28.33
N GLY A 366 -22.34 31.14 -28.29
CA GLY A 366 -21.64 30.94 -27.02
C GLY A 366 -20.20 30.47 -27.20
N SER A 367 -19.31 30.89 -26.31
CA SER A 367 -18.00 30.29 -26.10
C SER A 367 -18.01 29.54 -24.77
N LEU A 368 -17.38 28.38 -24.71
CA LEU A 368 -17.25 27.63 -23.46
C LEU A 368 -16.32 28.38 -22.50
N SER A 369 -16.70 28.44 -21.22
CA SER A 369 -15.80 28.94 -20.18
C SER A 369 -14.69 27.93 -19.91
N ALA A 370 -13.54 28.40 -19.42
CA ALA A 370 -12.43 27.53 -19.05
C ALA A 370 -12.83 26.48 -18.00
N GLU A 371 -13.76 26.80 -17.10
CA GLU A 371 -14.27 25.84 -16.11
C GLU A 371 -15.24 24.82 -16.74
N THR A 372 -15.92 25.16 -17.84
CA THR A 372 -16.70 24.20 -18.64
C THR A 372 -15.81 23.28 -19.46
N GLU A 373 -14.82 23.82 -20.18
CA GLU A 373 -13.83 23.02 -20.93
C GLU A 373 -13.14 21.98 -20.05
N GLU A 374 -12.99 22.30 -18.77
CA GLU A 374 -12.30 21.52 -17.78
C GLU A 374 -13.17 20.42 -17.13
N VAL A 375 -14.50 20.45 -17.29
CA VAL A 375 -15.41 19.37 -16.85
C VAL A 375 -15.97 18.52 -18.00
N LEU A 376 -15.69 18.89 -19.26
CA LEU A 376 -15.92 18.08 -20.45
C LEU A 376 -14.83 17.02 -20.60
#